data_AF-A6UAU2-F1
#
_entry.id   AF-A6UAU2-F1
#
_cell.length_a   1.000
_cell.length_b   1.000
_cell.length_c   1.000
_cell.angle_alpha   90.00
_cell.angle_beta   90.00
_cell.angle_gamma   90.00
#
_symmetry.space_group_name_H-M   'P 1'
#
loop_
_entity.id
_entity.type
_entity.pdbx_description
1 polymer ?
#
loop_
_entity_poly.entity_id
_entity_poly.type
_entity_poly.pdbx_seq_one_letter_code
_entity_poly.pdbx_strand_id
1 'polypeptide(L)'
;MRAATFCLHMRRLMRDREGNFAVLGAIAFIPIIGAAALAIDFAGAYFEAEKIQSALDAAALGSVRAYGEGATEEEAYDAAQKFFWSNYALPQESVVDALSAATEASTQALPRCCRTPICGQWCDQR
;
A
#
# COMPACT_ATOMS: atom_id res chain seq x y z
N MET A 1 14.49 -36.54 0.70
CA MET A 1 13.61 -37.42 -0.12
C MET A 1 12.13 -37.00 -0.15
N ARG A 2 11.55 -36.35 0.87
CA ARG A 2 10.10 -35.99 0.90
C ARG A 2 9.67 -34.85 -0.03
N ALA A 3 10.54 -33.85 -0.28
CA ALA A 3 10.21 -32.70 -1.13
C ALA A 3 10.05 -33.06 -2.63
N ALA A 4 10.86 -33.99 -3.14
CA ALA A 4 10.76 -34.44 -4.53
C ALA A 4 9.45 -35.19 -4.79
N THR A 5 9.03 -36.03 -3.84
CA THR A 5 7.75 -36.73 -3.88
C THR A 5 6.58 -35.75 -3.80
N PHE A 6 6.67 -34.73 -2.95
CA PHE A 6 5.67 -33.67 -2.82
C PHE A 6 5.51 -32.85 -4.12
N CYS A 7 6.62 -32.45 -4.76
CA CYS A 7 6.59 -31.75 -6.06
C CYS A 7 5.95 -32.60 -7.18
N LEU A 8 6.20 -33.90 -7.21
CA LEU A 8 5.58 -34.81 -8.19
C LEU A 8 4.07 -34.96 -7.97
N HIS A 9 3.62 -35.02 -6.72
CA HIS A 9 2.19 -35.10 -6.39
C HIS A 9 1.48 -33.77 -6.65
N MET A 10 2.09 -32.63 -6.32
CA MET A 10 1.56 -31.30 -6.67
C MET A 10 1.42 -31.13 -8.18
N ARG A 11 2.41 -31.56 -8.97
CA ARG A 11 2.34 -31.49 -10.45
C ARG A 11 1.21 -32.33 -11.04
N ARG A 12 0.90 -33.49 -10.45
CA ARG A 12 -0.24 -34.32 -10.86
C ARG A 12 -1.56 -33.64 -10.53
N LEU A 13 -1.72 -33.15 -9.28
CA LEU A 13 -2.91 -32.40 -8.85
C LEU A 13 -3.14 -31.14 -9.70
N MET A 14 -2.10 -30.36 -10.01
CA MET A 14 -2.19 -29.16 -10.84
C MET A 14 -2.56 -29.44 -12.30
N ARG A 15 -2.36 -30.68 -12.80
CA ARG A 15 -2.65 -31.05 -14.19
C ARG A 15 -4.06 -31.60 -14.37
N ASP A 16 -4.71 -32.06 -13.28
CA ASP A 16 -6.08 -32.56 -13.32
C ASP A 16 -7.09 -31.40 -13.41
N ARG A 17 -7.82 -31.37 -14.53
CA ARG A 17 -8.87 -30.37 -14.82
C ARG A 17 -10.29 -30.88 -14.56
N GLU A 18 -10.44 -32.16 -14.24
CA GLU A 18 -11.73 -32.76 -13.92
C GLU A 18 -11.98 -32.60 -12.40
N GLY A 19 -12.70 -31.55 -12.01
CA GLY A 19 -13.22 -31.35 -10.64
C GLY A 19 -12.27 -30.78 -9.57
N ASN A 20 -10.95 -30.75 -9.81
CA ASN A 20 -9.97 -30.29 -8.81
C ASN A 20 -9.84 -28.75 -8.70
N PHE A 21 -10.52 -27.99 -9.56
CA PHE A 21 -10.43 -26.52 -9.57
C PHE A 21 -10.87 -25.87 -8.26
N ALA A 22 -11.97 -26.33 -7.65
CA ALA A 22 -12.48 -25.75 -6.41
C ALA A 22 -11.55 -26.04 -5.22
N VAL A 23 -10.98 -27.25 -5.17
CA VAL A 23 -10.07 -27.68 -4.09
C VAL A 23 -8.73 -26.95 -4.20
N LEU A 24 -8.14 -26.88 -5.41
CA LEU A 24 -6.93 -26.10 -5.64
C LEU A 24 -7.14 -24.62 -5.39
N GLY A 25 -8.31 -24.08 -5.78
CA GLY A 25 -8.69 -22.70 -5.48
C GLY A 25 -8.71 -22.44 -3.98
N ALA A 26 -9.42 -23.25 -3.20
CA ALA A 26 -9.50 -23.12 -1.75
C ALA A 26 -8.11 -23.20 -1.07
N ILE A 27 -7.24 -24.10 -1.52
CA ILE A 27 -5.86 -24.20 -1.00
C ILE A 27 -5.02 -23.00 -1.41
N ALA A 28 -5.17 -22.49 -2.65
CA ALA A 28 -4.44 -21.33 -3.14
C ALA A 28 -4.90 -20.01 -2.51
N PHE A 29 -6.14 -19.91 -2.04
CA PHE A 29 -6.64 -18.72 -1.35
C PHE A 29 -5.85 -18.39 -0.08
N ILE A 30 -5.39 -19.41 0.66
CA ILE A 30 -4.62 -19.23 1.91
C ILE A 30 -3.33 -18.43 1.68
N PRO A 31 -2.39 -18.85 0.79
CA PRO A 31 -1.18 -18.07 0.52
C PRO A 31 -1.47 -16.75 -0.19
N ILE A 32 -2.54 -16.63 -0.99
CA ILE A 32 -2.90 -15.36 -1.64
C ILE A 32 -3.29 -14.31 -0.59
N ILE A 33 -4.18 -14.66 0.35
CA ILE A 33 -4.58 -13.76 1.43
C ILE A 33 -3.39 -13.44 2.33
N GLY A 34 -2.55 -14.43 2.64
CA GLY A 34 -1.33 -14.22 3.42
C GLY A 34 -0.34 -13.26 2.74
N ALA A 35 -0.16 -13.38 1.43
CA ALA A 35 0.68 -12.47 0.66
C ALA A 35 0.10 -11.06 0.59
N ALA A 36 -1.22 -10.94 0.45
CA ALA A 36 -1.91 -9.64 0.45
C ALA A 36 -1.78 -8.92 1.80
N ALA A 37 -1.96 -9.63 2.92
CA ALA A 37 -1.79 -9.07 4.26
C ALA A 37 -0.35 -8.54 4.46
N LEU A 38 0.65 -9.36 4.10
CA LEU A 38 2.07 -8.98 4.19
C LEU A 38 2.37 -7.75 3.33
N ALA A 39 1.81 -7.67 2.11
CA ALA A 39 2.00 -6.52 1.24
C ALA A 39 1.46 -5.22 1.85
N ILE A 40 0.32 -5.28 2.54
CA ILE A 40 -0.27 -4.11 3.22
C ILE A 40 0.60 -3.69 4.40
N ASP A 41 1.04 -4.63 5.23
CA ASP A 41 1.93 -4.35 6.36
C ASP A 41 3.26 -3.73 5.89
N PHE A 42 3.81 -4.26 4.80
CA PHE A 42 5.02 -3.74 4.16
C PHE A 42 4.80 -2.33 3.63
N ALA A 43 3.70 -2.07 2.91
CA ALA A 43 3.40 -0.74 2.40
C ALA A 43 3.33 0.30 3.53
N GLY A 44 2.68 -0.03 4.66
CA GLY A 44 2.65 0.84 5.83
C GLY A 44 4.04 1.19 6.36
N ALA A 45 4.89 0.19 6.56
CA ALA A 45 6.27 0.41 7.01
C ALA A 45 7.10 1.23 6.00
N TYR A 46 6.85 1.06 4.70
CA TYR A 46 7.52 1.82 3.65
C TYR A 46 7.16 3.30 3.69
N PHE A 47 5.88 3.64 3.87
CA PHE A 47 5.47 5.04 3.99
C PHE A 47 6.04 5.72 5.24
N GLU A 48 6.15 5.01 6.36
CA GLU A 48 6.82 5.54 7.55
C GLU A 48 8.30 5.80 7.30
N ALA A 49 8.99 4.90 6.59
CA ALA A 49 10.39 5.08 6.22
C ALA A 49 10.59 6.30 5.32
N GLU A 50 9.73 6.49 4.30
CA GLU A 50 9.78 7.66 3.42
C GLU A 50 9.58 8.97 4.18
N LYS A 51 8.63 9.02 5.13
CA LYS A 51 8.40 10.20 5.97
C LYS A 51 9.63 10.57 6.81
N ILE A 52 10.26 9.57 7.45
CA ILE A 52 11.48 9.79 8.24
C ILE A 52 12.62 10.28 7.33
N GLN A 53 12.77 9.68 6.14
CA GLN A 53 13.81 10.09 5.18
C GLN A 53 13.61 11.53 4.69
N SER A 54 12.38 11.91 4.35
CA SER A 54 12.06 13.28 3.94
C SER A 54 12.33 14.30 5.06
N ALA A 55 11.95 13.96 6.30
CA ALA A 55 12.26 14.80 7.46
C ALA A 55 13.77 14.90 7.73
N LEU A 56 14.51 13.81 7.53
CA LEU A 56 15.96 13.76 7.70
C LEU A 56 16.69 14.61 6.66
N ASP A 57 16.27 14.57 5.39
CA ASP A 57 16.85 15.41 4.34
C ASP A 57 16.64 16.90 4.63
N ALA A 58 15.43 17.27 5.05
CA ALA A 58 15.14 18.64 5.49
C ALA A 58 15.97 19.06 6.72
N ALA A 59 16.18 18.15 7.67
CA ALA A 59 17.03 18.38 8.82
C ALA A 59 18.51 18.59 8.44
N ALA A 60 19.03 17.78 7.51
CA ALA A 60 20.40 17.89 7.02
C ALA A 60 20.62 19.20 6.26
N LEU A 61 19.71 19.59 5.37
CA LEU A 61 19.79 20.88 4.68
C LEU A 61 19.65 22.05 5.64
N GLY A 62 18.76 21.94 6.63
CA GLY A 62 18.53 22.97 7.65
C GLY A 62 19.72 23.21 8.57
N SER A 63 20.43 22.14 8.96
CA SER A 63 21.63 22.23 9.80
C SER A 63 22.83 22.79 9.04
N VAL A 64 23.04 22.35 7.79
CA VAL A 64 24.10 22.87 6.91
C VAL A 64 23.88 24.36 6.63
N ARG A 65 22.63 24.76 6.38
CA ARG A 65 22.23 26.17 6.26
C ARG A 65 22.60 26.96 7.51
N ALA A 66 22.17 26.51 8.69
CA ALA A 66 22.41 27.21 9.95
C ALA A 66 23.92 27.37 10.22
N TYR A 67 24.69 26.30 10.01
CA TYR A 67 26.13 26.32 10.14
C TYR A 67 26.79 27.28 9.13
N GLY A 68 26.32 27.31 7.88
CA GLY A 68 26.78 28.25 6.85
C GLY A 68 26.44 29.72 7.13
N GLU A 69 25.37 30.00 7.88
CA GLU A 69 24.99 31.33 8.37
C GLU A 69 25.83 31.78 9.58
N GLY A 70 26.77 30.95 10.06
CA GLY A 70 27.69 31.26 11.16
C GLY A 70 27.22 30.78 12.53
N ALA A 71 26.22 29.90 12.59
CA ALA A 71 25.80 29.27 13.83
C ALA A 71 26.89 28.33 14.37
N THR A 72 26.97 28.21 15.69
CA THR A 72 27.82 27.24 16.37
C THR A 72 27.32 25.80 16.11
N GLU A 73 28.17 24.79 16.35
CA GLU A 73 27.75 23.38 16.19
C GLU A 73 26.48 23.07 17.00
N GLU A 74 26.38 23.58 18.23
CA GLU A 74 25.24 23.35 19.11
C GLU A 74 23.94 23.96 18.56
N GLU A 75 24.00 25.16 18.01
CA GLU A 75 22.86 25.83 17.36
C GLU A 75 22.47 25.15 16.04
N ALA A 76 23.43 24.58 15.30
CA ALA A 76 23.17 23.82 14.09
C ALA A 76 22.43 22.49 14.41
N TYR A 77 22.72 21.85 15.54
CA TYR A 77 21.97 20.69 16.03
C TYR A 77 20.54 21.04 16.42
N ASP A 78 20.34 22.17 17.11
CA ASP A 78 18.99 22.62 17.49
C ASP A 78 18.15 22.96 16.25
N ALA A 79 18.77 23.62 15.25
CA ALA A 79 18.15 23.85 13.96
C ALA A 79 17.76 22.53 13.26
N ALA A 80 18.65 21.53 13.25
CA ALA A 80 18.38 20.22 12.65
C ALA A 80 17.12 19.56 13.24
N GLN A 81 16.99 19.58 14.57
CA GLN A 81 15.83 19.01 15.26
C GLN A 81 14.55 19.76 14.89
N LYS A 82 14.61 21.11 14.88
CA LYS A 82 13.46 21.93 14.47
C LYS A 82 12.99 21.60 13.05
N PHE A 83 13.92 21.45 12.11
CA PHE A 83 13.58 21.08 10.73
C PHE A 83 13.07 19.65 10.63
N PHE A 84 13.63 18.70 11.38
CA PHE A 84 13.13 17.32 11.42
C PHE A 84 11.66 17.26 11.88
N TRP A 85 11.36 17.84 13.05
CA TRP A 85 10.02 17.78 13.63
C TRP A 85 8.98 18.55 12.83
N SER A 86 9.36 19.65 12.18
CA SER A 86 8.45 20.41 11.32
C SER A 86 8.07 19.67 10.05
N ASN A 87 8.94 18.82 9.51
CA ASN A 87 8.70 18.11 8.24
C ASN A 87 8.12 16.71 8.47
N TYR A 88 8.40 16.07 9.61
CA TYR A 88 7.86 14.76 9.97
C TYR A 88 6.31 14.75 10.10
N ALA A 89 5.71 15.89 10.47
CA ALA A 89 4.27 16.02 10.66
C ALA A 89 3.46 16.20 9.35
N LEU A 90 4.11 16.37 8.20
CA LEU A 90 3.42 16.59 6.94
C LEU A 90 2.90 15.27 6.37
N PRO A 91 1.58 15.12 6.16
CA PRO A 91 1.02 13.88 5.65
C PRO A 91 1.30 13.71 4.15
N GLN A 92 2.10 12.70 3.80
CA GLN A 92 2.08 12.08 2.46
C GLN A 92 0.77 11.28 2.31
N GLU A 93 -0.36 11.96 2.14
CA GLU A 93 -1.71 11.34 1.99
C GLU A 93 -1.92 10.57 0.68
N SER A 94 -1.05 10.73 -0.32
CA SER A 94 -1.37 10.30 -1.70
C SER A 94 -1.47 8.79 -1.90
N VAL A 95 -0.92 7.96 -1.03
CA VAL A 95 -0.91 6.50 -1.23
C VAL A 95 -1.93 5.75 -0.35
N VAL A 96 -2.34 6.36 0.76
CA VAL A 96 -3.48 5.86 1.57
C VAL A 96 -4.81 6.09 0.85
N ASP A 97 -4.94 7.17 0.08
CA ASP A 97 -6.12 7.44 -0.75
C ASP A 97 -6.26 6.47 -1.93
N ALA A 98 -5.15 5.99 -2.50
CA ALA A 98 -5.18 5.01 -3.58
C ALA A 98 -5.57 3.60 -3.08
N LEU A 99 -5.23 3.28 -1.84
CA LEU A 99 -5.54 1.98 -1.21
C LEU A 99 -6.98 1.96 -0.63
N SER A 100 -7.48 3.08 -0.10
CA SER A 100 -8.88 3.21 0.32
C SER A 100 -9.83 3.09 -0.89
N ALA A 101 -9.45 3.65 -2.05
CA ALA A 101 -10.20 3.49 -3.31
C ALA A 101 -10.27 2.02 -3.80
N ALA A 102 -9.24 1.21 -3.55
CA ALA A 102 -9.25 -0.22 -3.93
C ALA A 102 -10.16 -1.06 -3.01
N THR A 103 -10.34 -0.64 -1.76
CA THR A 103 -11.17 -1.35 -0.78
C THR A 103 -12.68 -1.16 -1.03
N GLU A 104 -13.06 -0.08 -1.73
CA GLU A 104 -14.46 0.20 -2.11
C GLU A 104 -14.93 -0.51 -3.39
N ALA A 105 -14.02 -1.12 -4.16
CA ALA A 105 -14.35 -1.69 -5.47
C ALA A 105 -15.14 -3.02 -5.43
N SER A 106 -15.38 -3.62 -4.25
CA SER A 106 -15.98 -4.97 -4.15
C SER A 106 -17.41 -5.01 -3.60
N THR A 107 -18.04 -3.90 -3.22
CA THR A 107 -19.44 -3.93 -2.74
C THR A 107 -20.26 -2.71 -3.13
N GLN A 108 -20.15 -2.28 -4.39
CA GLN A 108 -21.23 -1.53 -5.01
C GLN A 108 -21.85 -2.39 -6.10
N ALA A 109 -22.90 -3.12 -5.71
CA ALA A 109 -24.00 -3.41 -6.62
C ALA A 109 -24.50 -2.05 -7.13
N LEU A 110 -24.00 -1.62 -8.29
CA LEU A 110 -24.49 -0.41 -8.95
C LEU A 110 -25.94 -0.68 -9.39
N PRO A 111 -26.96 0.02 -8.84
CA PRO A 111 -28.20 0.18 -9.58
C PRO A 111 -27.87 0.87 -10.90
N ARG A 112 -28.37 0.28 -11.99
CA ARG A 112 -28.10 0.62 -13.39
C ARG A 112 -28.70 1.97 -13.83
N CYS A 113 -28.34 3.09 -13.21
CA CYS A 113 -28.71 4.40 -13.73
C CYS A 113 -27.48 5.31 -13.74
N CYS A 114 -26.84 5.39 -14.91
CA CYS A 114 -25.73 6.30 -15.17
C CYS A 114 -26.16 7.76 -14.97
N ARG A 115 -25.48 8.46 -14.07
CA ARG A 115 -25.64 9.91 -13.83
C ARG A 115 -24.76 10.70 -14.82
N THR A 116 -25.00 10.57 -16.11
CA THR A 116 -24.43 11.44 -17.14
C THR A 116 -25.56 12.14 -17.91
N PRO A 117 -25.36 13.38 -18.40
CA PRO A 117 -26.44 14.17 -19.01
C PRO A 117 -26.91 13.65 -20.38
N ILE A 118 -26.44 12.48 -20.81
CA ILE A 118 -26.63 11.91 -22.15
C ILE A 118 -27.45 10.61 -22.09
N CYS A 119 -27.73 10.06 -20.90
CA CYS A 119 -28.53 8.84 -20.76
C CYS A 119 -29.99 9.21 -20.42
N GLY A 120 -30.90 9.02 -21.38
CA GLY A 120 -32.32 9.32 -21.23
C GLY A 120 -32.99 8.48 -20.14
N GLN A 121 -33.48 9.16 -19.10
CA GLN A 121 -34.70 8.97 -18.29
C GLN A 121 -35.37 7.60 -18.04
N TRP A 122 -34.75 6.45 -18.33
CA TRP A 122 -35.31 5.14 -17.98
C TRP A 122 -34.66 4.58 -16.72
N CYS A 123 -35.07 5.15 -15.58
CA CYS A 123 -34.96 4.49 -14.29
C CYS A 123 -36.40 4.08 -13.94
N ASP A 124 -36.71 2.81 -14.22
CA ASP A 124 -38.05 2.19 -14.16
C ASP A 124 -38.69 2.39 -12.77
N GLN A 125 -39.88 3.01 -12.74
CA GLN A 125 -40.75 3.02 -11.57
C GLN A 125 -41.61 1.74 -11.60
N ARG A 126 -41.25 0.77 -10.76
CA ARG A 126 -42.23 -0.07 -10.08
C ARG A 126 -41.69 -0.67 -8.79
#